data_AF-A0A2V8HDQ6-F1
#
_entry.id   AF-A0A2V8HDQ6-F1
#
_cell.length_a   1.000
_cell.length_b   1.000
_cell.length_c   1.000
_cell.angle_alpha   90.00
_cell.angle_beta   90.00
_cell.angle_gamma   90.00
#
_symmetry.space_group_name_H-M   'P 1'
#
loop_
_entity.id
_entity.type
_entity.pdbx_description
1 polymer ?
#
loop_
_entity_poly.entity_id
_entity_poly.type
_entity_poly.pdbx_seq_one_letter_code
_entity_poly.pdbx_strand_id
1 'polypeptide(L)'
;PEDAGDRIHLTARVNYRKFAWWNTQWAFAGVRDPSRKPDVGRGYDDGKWLFTGDTSRVSGQIKAIPDIPTTVMAVARASLTVLPKDATLPAAKPLMDRSVRERWNDYGIGLLLQGDIKNAEATFLKVTGMDPGYADGWVNVARARIQEGNMAASEPVLRKALEIDPKLAKTHFFLGTALKALGQYDEALAHLRTASELYPRDRVVLNQLGRVLFLQRKFPEAVDAFKRVLAIDPEDLQAHYNLMLCAQGQGDAVSAARERALYTRFKADESSQAITGPYRQLHPEDNNERQQIHEHGPRMATDRSQPRTYTDRSQPRTYTDKHGPAKDRLSSTPGSQR
;
A
#
# COMPACT_ATOMS: atom_id res chain seq x y z
N PRO A 1 14.98 -29.12 11.88
CA PRO A 1 14.23 -30.29 12.39
C PRO A 1 15.14 -31.51 12.32
N GLU A 2 15.21 -32.33 13.38
CA GLU A 2 16.09 -33.53 13.39
C GLU A 2 15.67 -34.56 12.33
N ASP A 3 14.45 -34.43 11.80
CA ASP A 3 13.78 -35.26 10.80
C ASP A 3 13.73 -34.63 9.39
N ALA A 4 14.37 -33.48 9.15
CA ALA A 4 14.22 -32.73 7.89
C ALA A 4 14.88 -33.37 6.65
N GLY A 5 15.52 -34.54 6.80
CA GLY A 5 16.27 -35.19 5.72
C GLY A 5 17.44 -34.34 5.21
N ASP A 6 17.92 -34.65 4.01
CA ASP A 6 18.98 -33.92 3.30
C ASP A 6 18.44 -32.75 2.45
N ARG A 7 17.12 -32.67 2.24
CA ARG A 7 16.47 -31.64 1.43
C ARG A 7 15.16 -31.15 2.03
N ILE A 8 14.99 -29.83 2.04
CA ILE A 8 13.71 -29.17 2.32
C ILE A 8 13.11 -28.69 1.01
N HIS A 9 11.89 -29.13 0.71
CA HIS A 9 11.13 -28.65 -0.44
C HIS A 9 10.14 -27.57 0.00
N LEU A 10 10.30 -26.37 -0.54
CA LEU A 10 9.39 -25.24 -0.33
C LEU A 10 8.47 -25.11 -1.53
N THR A 11 7.16 -25.05 -1.28
CA THR A 11 6.16 -24.77 -2.31
C THR A 11 5.34 -23.55 -1.89
N ALA A 12 5.46 -22.47 -2.63
CA ALA A 12 4.58 -21.31 -2.50
C ALA A 12 3.48 -21.41 -3.57
N ARG A 13 2.23 -21.18 -3.17
CA ARG A 13 1.07 -21.16 -4.08
C ARG A 13 0.29 -19.87 -3.90
N VAL A 14 -0.04 -19.21 -5.00
CA VAL A 14 -1.05 -18.15 -5.01
C VAL A 14 -2.38 -18.83 -5.26
N ASN A 15 -3.16 -18.93 -4.20
CA ASN A 15 -4.47 -19.55 -4.22
C ASN A 15 -5.53 -18.46 -4.35
N TYR A 16 -6.33 -18.52 -5.40
CA TYR A 16 -7.47 -17.64 -5.58
C TYR A 16 -8.76 -18.34 -5.23
N ARG A 17 -9.57 -17.64 -4.45
CA ARG A 17 -10.93 -18.01 -4.13
C ARG A 17 -11.80 -16.77 -4.30
N LYS A 18 -12.79 -16.83 -5.18
CA LYS A 18 -13.75 -15.74 -5.34
C LYS A 18 -14.69 -15.74 -4.13
N PHE A 19 -14.50 -14.77 -3.24
CA PHE A 19 -15.41 -14.53 -2.13
C PHE A 19 -16.52 -13.59 -2.59
N ALA A 20 -17.77 -14.05 -2.57
CA ALA A 20 -18.89 -13.15 -2.43
C ALA A 20 -19.05 -12.79 -0.95
N TRP A 21 -19.48 -11.56 -0.65
CA TRP A 21 -19.57 -11.09 0.75
C TRP A 21 -20.49 -11.98 1.61
N TRP A 22 -21.56 -12.55 1.04
CA TRP A 22 -22.45 -13.48 1.73
C TRP A 22 -21.76 -14.81 2.09
N ASN A 23 -20.63 -15.17 1.45
CA ASN A 23 -19.86 -16.37 1.80
C ASN A 23 -19.20 -16.33 3.18
N THR A 24 -19.05 -15.14 3.76
CA THR A 24 -18.56 -14.96 5.13
C THR A 24 -19.52 -15.51 6.19
N GLN A 25 -20.80 -15.67 5.85
CA GLN A 25 -21.82 -16.18 6.77
C GLN A 25 -21.52 -17.63 7.21
N TRP A 26 -20.75 -18.39 6.42
CA TRP A 26 -20.35 -19.78 6.73
C TRP A 26 -18.98 -19.92 7.40
N ALA A 27 -18.29 -18.82 7.72
CA ALA A 27 -16.96 -18.87 8.36
C ALA A 27 -16.97 -19.61 9.71
N PHE A 28 -18.13 -19.66 10.39
CA PHE A 28 -18.31 -20.32 11.68
C PHE A 28 -18.71 -21.80 11.59
N ALA A 29 -18.83 -22.37 10.38
CA ALA A 29 -19.23 -23.78 10.19
C ALA A 29 -18.03 -24.75 10.12
N GLY A 30 -16.82 -24.27 10.47
CA GLY A 30 -15.66 -25.11 10.65
C GLY A 30 -15.75 -25.89 11.95
N VAL A 31 -15.65 -27.22 11.89
CA VAL A 31 -15.52 -28.12 13.04
C VAL A 31 -14.19 -28.86 12.96
N ARG A 32 -13.60 -29.21 14.11
CA ARG A 32 -12.42 -30.06 14.14
C ARG A 32 -12.76 -31.44 13.56
N ASP A 33 -11.87 -32.00 12.74
CA ASP A 33 -11.99 -33.37 12.27
C ASP A 33 -11.94 -34.32 13.47
N PRO A 34 -13.06 -34.98 13.85
CA PRO A 34 -13.12 -35.79 15.06
C PRO A 34 -12.28 -37.08 14.93
N SER A 35 -11.92 -37.46 13.70
CA SER A 35 -11.08 -38.64 13.44
C SER A 35 -9.61 -38.42 13.76
N ARG A 36 -9.19 -37.16 13.96
CA ARG A 36 -7.80 -36.80 14.20
C ARG A 36 -7.70 -36.00 15.49
N LYS A 37 -6.95 -36.52 16.46
CA LYS A 37 -6.66 -35.79 17.69
C LYS A 37 -5.50 -34.83 17.40
N PRO A 38 -5.72 -33.51 17.37
CA PRO A 38 -4.68 -32.55 17.03
C PRO A 38 -3.70 -32.37 18.19
N ASP A 39 -2.47 -32.04 17.87
CA ASP A 39 -1.49 -31.49 18.79
C ASP A 39 -1.54 -29.95 18.68
N VAL A 40 -1.86 -29.30 19.80
CA VAL A 40 -2.11 -27.86 19.86
C VAL A 40 -1.22 -27.25 20.95
N GLY A 41 -0.33 -26.35 20.54
CA GLY A 41 0.59 -25.63 21.41
C GLY A 41 0.51 -24.12 21.24
N ARG A 42 1.24 -23.37 22.07
CA ARG A 42 1.24 -21.90 22.07
C ARG A 42 1.66 -21.26 20.73
N GLY A 43 2.35 -22.00 19.87
CA GLY A 43 2.85 -21.50 18.58
C GLY A 43 2.53 -22.40 17.38
N TYR A 44 1.71 -23.44 17.55
CA TYR A 44 1.31 -24.31 16.45
C TYR A 44 -0.03 -24.99 16.74
N ASP A 45 -0.76 -25.26 15.68
CA ASP A 45 -2.02 -26.01 15.69
C ASP A 45 -2.03 -26.87 14.41
N ASP A 46 -1.85 -28.17 14.57
CA ASP A 46 -1.80 -29.11 13.44
C ASP A 46 -3.18 -29.69 13.08
N GLY A 47 -4.24 -29.19 13.72
CA GLY A 47 -5.56 -29.76 13.62
C GLY A 47 -6.20 -29.55 12.26
N LYS A 48 -6.80 -30.62 11.75
CA LYS A 48 -7.57 -30.59 10.50
C LYS A 48 -8.97 -30.06 10.78
N TRP A 49 -9.41 -29.11 9.97
CA TRP A 49 -10.76 -28.56 10.02
C TRP A 49 -11.61 -29.16 8.89
N LEU A 50 -12.84 -29.54 9.24
CA LEU A 50 -13.89 -29.92 8.32
C LEU A 50 -14.93 -28.80 8.29
N PHE A 51 -15.38 -28.42 7.11
CA PHE A 51 -16.50 -27.50 6.99
C PHE A 51 -17.79 -28.31 6.82
N THR A 52 -18.18 -28.98 7.89
CA THR A 52 -19.41 -29.79 8.00
C THR A 52 -20.25 -29.41 9.23
N GLY A 53 -19.94 -28.27 9.86
CA GLY A 53 -20.64 -27.80 11.05
C GLY A 53 -22.10 -27.43 10.79
N ASP A 54 -22.86 -27.32 11.87
CA ASP A 54 -24.27 -26.91 11.82
C ASP A 54 -24.42 -25.50 11.25
N THR A 55 -25.18 -25.39 10.16
CA THR A 55 -25.46 -24.13 9.46
C THR A 55 -26.80 -23.51 9.85
N SER A 56 -27.59 -24.15 10.73
CA SER A 56 -28.95 -23.72 11.08
C SER A 56 -29.01 -22.25 11.53
N ARG A 57 -28.01 -21.81 12.30
CA ARG A 57 -27.91 -20.46 12.87
C ARG A 57 -27.19 -19.44 11.99
N VAL A 58 -26.71 -19.83 10.81
CA VAL A 58 -26.07 -18.90 9.86
C VAL A 58 -27.11 -17.90 9.34
N SER A 59 -26.80 -16.61 9.27
CA SER A 59 -27.78 -15.56 8.90
C SER A 59 -28.29 -15.66 7.45
N GLY A 60 -27.61 -16.42 6.59
CA GLY A 60 -27.97 -16.64 5.19
C GLY A 60 -29.18 -17.54 4.97
N GLN A 61 -29.83 -17.35 3.82
CA GLN A 61 -30.91 -18.23 3.34
C GLN A 61 -30.40 -19.62 2.96
N ILE A 62 -29.17 -19.71 2.44
CA ILE A 62 -28.56 -20.99 2.07
C ILE A 62 -27.97 -21.66 3.33
N LYS A 63 -28.54 -22.81 3.72
CA LYS A 63 -28.08 -23.63 4.86
C LYS A 63 -27.12 -24.74 4.44
N ALA A 64 -26.38 -24.53 3.37
CA ALA A 64 -25.36 -25.44 2.87
C ALA A 64 -24.03 -24.70 2.81
N ILE A 65 -22.94 -25.42 3.10
CA ILE A 65 -21.59 -24.88 2.98
C ILE A 65 -21.20 -25.01 1.50
N PRO A 66 -20.97 -23.90 0.78
CA PRO A 66 -20.66 -23.97 -0.63
C PRO A 66 -19.25 -24.55 -0.84
N ASP A 67 -19.14 -25.55 -1.71
CA ASP A 67 -17.86 -26.00 -2.24
C ASP A 67 -17.37 -24.97 -3.27
N ILE A 68 -16.44 -24.12 -2.83
CA ILE A 68 -15.87 -23.08 -3.68
C ILE A 68 -14.46 -23.53 -4.02
N PRO A 69 -14.18 -23.88 -5.29
CA PRO A 69 -12.87 -24.37 -5.68
C PRO A 69 -11.83 -23.30 -5.38
N THR A 70 -10.75 -23.74 -4.72
CA THR A 70 -9.52 -22.94 -4.66
C THR A 70 -8.74 -23.18 -5.92
N THR A 71 -8.65 -22.16 -6.76
CA THR A 71 -7.87 -22.21 -7.99
C THR A 71 -6.45 -21.80 -7.67
N VAL A 72 -5.50 -22.69 -7.92
CA VAL A 72 -4.07 -22.34 -7.83
C VAL A 72 -3.73 -21.49 -9.06
N MET A 73 -3.52 -20.19 -8.87
CA MET A 73 -3.17 -19.27 -9.94
C MET A 73 -1.69 -19.38 -10.35
N ALA A 74 -0.82 -19.59 -9.35
CA ALA A 74 0.61 -19.71 -9.57
C ALA A 74 1.23 -20.62 -8.52
N VAL A 75 2.30 -21.31 -8.92
CA VAL A 75 3.11 -22.14 -8.02
C VAL A 75 4.59 -21.84 -8.26
N ALA A 76 5.32 -21.58 -7.18
CA ALA A 76 6.76 -21.57 -7.18
C ALA A 76 7.26 -22.70 -6.26
N ARG A 77 8.27 -23.44 -6.73
CA ARG A 77 8.95 -24.48 -5.95
C ARG A 77 10.42 -24.12 -5.81
N ALA A 78 10.94 -24.29 -4.61
CA ALA A 78 12.36 -24.21 -4.31
C ALA A 78 12.76 -25.43 -3.50
N SER A 79 14.01 -25.85 -3.64
CA SER A 79 14.56 -26.92 -2.81
C SER A 79 15.82 -26.41 -2.16
N LEU A 80 15.91 -26.57 -0.85
CA LEU A 80 17.07 -26.22 -0.05
C LEU A 80 17.78 -27.51 0.35
N THR A 81 19.11 -27.53 0.25
CA THR A 81 19.91 -28.62 0.82
C THR A 81 20.07 -28.37 2.31
N VAL A 82 19.79 -29.40 3.12
CA VAL A 82 20.03 -29.38 4.56
C VAL A 82 21.46 -29.80 4.79
N LEU A 83 22.27 -28.90 5.35
CA LEU A 83 23.64 -29.22 5.72
C LEU A 83 23.71 -29.67 7.20
N PRO A 84 24.69 -30.52 7.57
CA PRO A 84 24.97 -30.83 8.96
C PRO A 84 25.16 -29.56 9.79
N LYS A 85 24.81 -29.60 11.07
CA LYS A 85 24.90 -28.45 11.99
C LYS A 85 26.27 -27.78 11.99
N ASP A 86 27.34 -28.57 11.89
CA ASP A 86 28.72 -28.09 11.96
C ASP A 86 29.35 -27.89 10.57
N ALA A 87 28.57 -28.00 9.49
CA ALA A 87 29.04 -27.76 8.14
C ALA A 87 29.15 -26.25 7.86
N THR A 88 30.23 -25.87 7.19
CA THR A 88 30.41 -24.50 6.72
C THR A 88 29.37 -24.19 5.65
N LEU A 89 28.56 -23.14 5.87
CA LEU A 89 27.64 -22.66 4.86
C LEU A 89 28.43 -22.16 3.64
N PRO A 90 28.02 -22.49 2.41
CA PRO A 90 28.62 -21.87 1.23
C PRO A 90 28.41 -20.35 1.32
N ALA A 91 29.43 -19.59 0.90
CA ALA A 91 29.33 -18.14 0.87
C ALA A 91 28.10 -17.74 0.04
N ALA A 92 27.14 -17.09 0.70
CA ALA A 92 25.94 -16.60 0.03
C ALA A 92 26.35 -15.48 -0.94
N LYS A 93 26.39 -15.79 -2.24
CA LYS A 93 26.49 -14.77 -3.28
C LYS A 93 25.07 -14.34 -3.65
N PRO A 94 24.66 -13.10 -3.36
CA PRO A 94 23.36 -12.63 -3.80
C PRO A 94 23.31 -12.68 -5.32
N LEU A 95 22.28 -13.32 -5.86
CA LEU A 95 22.04 -13.33 -7.29
C LEU A 95 21.61 -11.92 -7.71
N MET A 96 22.49 -11.25 -8.45
CA MET A 96 22.40 -9.82 -8.81
C MET A 96 22.64 -9.65 -10.31
N ASP A 97 21.88 -10.40 -11.11
CA ASP A 97 21.93 -10.33 -12.57
C ASP A 97 20.52 -10.22 -13.16
N ARG A 98 20.47 -10.02 -14.48
CA ARG A 98 19.23 -9.77 -15.23
C ARG A 98 18.16 -10.86 -15.04
N SER A 99 18.54 -12.11 -14.77
CA SER A 99 17.61 -13.24 -14.60
C SER A 99 16.69 -13.11 -13.38
N VAL A 100 17.10 -12.34 -12.36
CA VAL A 100 16.30 -12.11 -11.14
C VAL A 100 15.83 -10.66 -10.98
N ARG A 101 16.09 -9.81 -11.97
CA ARG A 101 15.67 -8.40 -12.01
C ARG A 101 14.20 -8.22 -11.63
N GLU A 102 13.32 -9.02 -12.19
CA GLU A 102 11.87 -8.93 -11.94
C GLU A 102 11.51 -9.21 -10.48
N ARG A 103 12.15 -10.20 -9.85
CA ARG A 103 11.94 -10.50 -8.42
C ARG A 103 12.35 -9.35 -7.52
N TRP A 104 13.50 -8.74 -7.83
CA TRP A 104 13.98 -7.55 -7.11
C TRP A 104 13.06 -6.34 -7.35
N ASN A 105 12.55 -6.17 -8.57
CA ASN A 105 11.58 -5.14 -8.90
C ASN A 105 10.28 -5.30 -8.11
N ASP A 106 9.72 -6.51 -8.07
CA ASP A 106 8.49 -6.81 -7.35
C ASP A 106 8.67 -6.66 -5.83
N TYR A 107 9.83 -7.07 -5.31
CA TYR A 107 10.22 -6.83 -3.92
C TYR A 107 10.23 -5.34 -3.59
N GLY A 108 10.82 -4.51 -4.46
CA GLY A 108 10.84 -3.05 -4.29
C GLY A 108 9.44 -2.44 -4.35
N ILE A 109 8.56 -2.94 -5.23
CA ILE A 109 7.15 -2.51 -5.28
C ILE A 109 6.44 -2.84 -3.96
N GLY A 110 6.67 -4.05 -3.43
CA GLY A 110 6.12 -4.46 -2.14
C GLY A 110 6.54 -3.53 -1.00
N LEU A 111 7.84 -3.22 -0.89
CA LEU A 111 8.38 -2.29 0.10
C LEU A 111 7.76 -0.89 -0.05
N LEU A 112 7.65 -0.39 -1.28
CA LEU A 112 7.06 0.92 -1.56
C LEU A 112 5.59 0.99 -1.12
N LEU A 113 4.82 -0.07 -1.37
CA LEU A 113 3.44 -0.17 -0.92
C LEU A 113 3.35 -0.19 0.61
N GLN A 114 4.31 -0.75 1.34
CA GLN A 114 4.30 -0.69 2.80
C GLN A 114 4.72 0.67 3.38
N GLY A 115 5.16 1.60 2.52
CA GLY A 115 5.71 2.87 2.95
C GLY A 115 7.16 2.79 3.38
N ASP A 116 7.84 1.65 3.19
CA ASP A 116 9.30 1.55 3.36
C ASP A 116 10.00 2.09 2.11
N ILE A 117 9.90 3.40 1.95
CA ILE A 117 10.33 4.14 0.76
C ILE A 117 11.85 4.03 0.59
N LYS A 118 12.61 4.04 1.69
CA LYS A 118 14.08 3.96 1.69
C LYS A 118 14.57 2.62 1.18
N ASN A 119 14.04 1.51 1.71
CA ASN A 119 14.43 0.19 1.22
C ASN A 119 13.88 -0.08 -0.18
N ALA A 120 12.72 0.47 -0.54
CA ALA A 120 12.23 0.41 -1.91
C ALA A 120 13.20 1.08 -2.90
N GLU A 121 13.66 2.31 -2.63
CA GLU A 121 14.64 2.99 -3.48
C GLU A 121 15.94 2.18 -3.61
N ALA A 122 16.51 1.74 -2.48
CA ALA A 122 17.74 0.94 -2.48
C ALA A 122 17.58 -0.36 -3.29
N THR A 123 16.40 -0.95 -3.24
CA THR A 123 16.03 -2.14 -4.01
C THR A 123 15.93 -1.85 -5.50
N PHE A 124 15.26 -0.75 -5.89
CA PHE A 124 15.18 -0.35 -7.30
C PHE A 124 16.53 0.06 -7.88
N LEU A 125 17.43 0.63 -7.08
CA LEU A 125 18.81 0.91 -7.53
C LEU A 125 19.57 -0.37 -7.88
N LYS A 126 19.36 -1.46 -7.14
CA LYS A 126 19.89 -2.79 -7.52
C LYS A 126 19.31 -3.24 -8.85
N VAL A 127 18.02 -3.06 -9.08
CA VAL A 127 17.35 -3.37 -10.37
C VAL A 127 18.00 -2.60 -11.52
N THR A 128 18.28 -1.30 -11.35
CA THR A 128 18.96 -0.49 -12.37
C THR A 128 20.41 -0.91 -12.59
N GLY A 129 21.08 -1.46 -11.57
CA GLY A 129 22.41 -2.05 -11.71
C GLY A 129 22.41 -3.39 -12.46
N MET A 130 21.36 -4.21 -12.28
CA MET A 130 21.21 -5.50 -12.96
C MET A 130 20.84 -5.36 -14.44
N ASP A 131 20.03 -4.36 -14.77
CA ASP A 131 19.61 -4.07 -16.15
C ASP A 131 19.49 -2.55 -16.36
N PRO A 132 20.60 -1.87 -16.71
CA PRO A 132 20.59 -0.43 -16.96
C PRO A 132 19.66 0.01 -18.11
N GLY A 133 19.31 -0.92 -19.02
CA GLY A 133 18.39 -0.70 -20.14
C GLY A 133 16.92 -0.93 -19.80
N TYR A 134 16.59 -1.23 -18.54
CA TYR A 134 15.21 -1.41 -18.09
C TYR A 134 14.62 -0.09 -17.60
N ALA A 135 13.95 0.66 -18.48
CA ALA A 135 13.40 1.99 -18.20
C ALA A 135 12.49 2.02 -16.95
N ASP A 136 11.65 1.02 -16.76
CA ASP A 136 10.77 0.87 -15.60
C ASP A 136 11.52 0.85 -14.25
N GLY A 137 12.73 0.29 -14.20
CA GLY A 137 13.55 0.25 -12.99
C GLY A 137 13.93 1.66 -12.54
N TRP A 138 14.33 2.50 -13.50
CA TRP A 138 14.60 3.93 -13.26
C TRP A 138 13.33 4.68 -12.85
N VAL A 139 12.19 4.42 -13.51
CA VAL A 139 10.91 5.01 -13.09
C VAL A 139 10.58 4.65 -11.64
N ASN A 140 10.84 3.43 -11.21
CA ASN A 140 10.57 2.99 -9.83
C ASN A 140 11.50 3.65 -8.80
N VAL A 141 12.79 3.86 -9.11
CA VAL A 141 13.68 4.69 -8.29
C VAL A 141 13.09 6.09 -8.14
N ALA A 142 12.69 6.72 -9.25
CA ALA A 142 12.13 8.07 -9.22
C ALA A 142 10.81 8.15 -8.45
N ARG A 143 9.94 7.13 -8.59
CA ARG A 143 8.68 7.03 -7.86
C ARG A 143 8.92 7.00 -6.35
N ALA A 144 9.92 6.25 -5.87
CA ALA A 144 10.31 6.24 -4.46
C ALA A 144 10.77 7.64 -4.00
N ARG A 145 11.62 8.32 -4.78
CA ARG A 145 12.09 9.68 -4.48
C ARG A 145 10.96 10.71 -4.44
N ILE A 146 10.01 10.63 -5.39
CA ILE A 146 8.82 11.49 -5.41
C ILE A 146 7.98 11.27 -4.15
N GLN A 147 7.79 10.02 -3.73
CA GLN A 147 7.01 9.69 -2.52
C GLN A 147 7.71 10.18 -1.24
N GLU A 148 9.03 10.21 -1.23
CA GLU A 148 9.82 10.84 -0.16
C GLU A 148 9.81 12.38 -0.20
N GLY A 149 9.32 12.98 -1.29
CA GLY A 149 9.31 14.43 -1.50
C GLY A 149 10.59 14.97 -2.15
N ASN A 150 11.54 14.12 -2.53
CA ASN A 150 12.79 14.51 -3.18
C ASN A 150 12.63 14.65 -4.70
N MET A 151 11.91 15.69 -5.11
CA MET A 151 11.59 15.96 -6.52
C MET A 151 12.86 16.24 -7.34
N ALA A 152 13.79 17.01 -6.80
CA ALA A 152 15.05 17.36 -7.45
C ALA A 152 15.91 16.13 -7.78
N ALA A 153 15.99 15.15 -6.88
CA ALA A 153 16.70 13.91 -7.16
C ALA A 153 15.94 12.95 -8.10
N SER A 154 14.62 13.11 -8.24
CA SER A 154 13.81 12.26 -9.13
C SER A 154 13.93 12.65 -10.61
N GLU A 155 14.09 13.93 -10.91
CA GLU A 155 14.16 14.44 -12.29
C GLU A 155 15.27 13.77 -13.15
N PRO A 156 16.55 13.75 -12.75
CA PRO A 156 17.60 13.14 -13.58
C PRO A 156 17.38 11.63 -13.81
N VAL A 157 16.77 10.95 -12.84
CA VAL A 157 16.41 9.52 -12.95
C VAL A 157 15.30 9.30 -13.97
N LEU A 158 14.31 10.20 -14.00
CA LEU A 158 13.23 10.16 -14.99
C LEU A 158 13.71 10.51 -16.38
N ARG A 159 14.62 11.49 -16.51
CA ARG A 159 15.30 11.76 -17.78
C ARG A 159 16.08 10.54 -18.26
N LYS A 160 16.73 9.79 -17.37
CA LYS A 160 17.37 8.53 -17.73
C LYS A 160 16.39 7.48 -18.24
N ALA A 161 15.24 7.31 -17.58
CA ALA A 161 14.18 6.43 -18.05
C ALA A 161 13.66 6.84 -19.44
N LEU A 162 13.56 8.14 -19.69
CA LEU A 162 13.09 8.71 -20.96
C LEU A 162 14.08 8.51 -22.10
N GLU A 163 15.40 8.59 -21.83
CA GLU A 163 16.45 8.26 -22.80
C GLU A 163 16.36 6.79 -23.25
N ILE A 164 16.00 5.89 -22.34
CA ILE A 164 15.92 4.45 -22.60
C ILE A 164 14.64 4.10 -23.37
N ASP A 165 13.50 4.63 -22.93
CA ASP A 165 12.21 4.44 -23.61
C ASP A 165 11.42 5.76 -23.67
N PRO A 166 11.50 6.49 -24.80
CA PRO A 166 10.77 7.73 -25.01
C PRO A 166 9.26 7.59 -25.09
N LYS A 167 8.72 6.36 -25.23
CA LYS A 167 7.27 6.12 -25.36
C LYS A 167 6.66 5.59 -24.06
N LEU A 168 7.45 5.47 -23.00
CA LEU A 168 6.97 4.99 -21.71
C LEU A 168 6.14 6.07 -21.00
N ALA A 169 4.81 6.00 -21.15
CA ALA A 169 3.91 7.05 -20.65
C ALA A 169 4.05 7.36 -19.15
N LYS A 170 4.33 6.36 -18.31
CA LYS A 170 4.55 6.60 -16.88
C LYS A 170 5.77 7.47 -16.60
N THR A 171 6.80 7.42 -17.45
CA THR A 171 7.95 8.33 -17.35
C THR A 171 7.51 9.76 -17.56
N HIS A 172 6.73 10.03 -18.61
CA HIS A 172 6.14 11.35 -18.85
C HIS A 172 5.27 11.82 -17.67
N PHE A 173 4.44 10.94 -17.12
CA PHE A 173 3.60 11.28 -15.96
C PHE A 173 4.42 11.66 -14.72
N PHE A 174 5.40 10.83 -14.33
CA PHE A 174 6.22 11.10 -13.15
C PHE A 174 7.15 12.31 -13.35
N LEU A 175 7.69 12.49 -14.56
CA LEU A 175 8.50 13.66 -14.89
C LEU A 175 7.67 14.94 -14.84
N GLY A 176 6.47 14.94 -15.44
CA GLY A 176 5.55 16.06 -15.31
C GLY A 176 5.15 16.37 -13.86
N THR A 177 5.01 15.33 -13.03
CA THR A 177 4.72 15.49 -11.59
C THR A 177 5.88 16.14 -10.83
N ALA A 178 7.12 15.68 -11.08
CA ALA A 178 8.33 16.23 -10.47
C ALA A 178 8.56 17.68 -10.91
N LEU A 179 8.52 17.96 -12.22
CA LEU A 179 8.69 19.29 -12.80
C LEU A 179 7.65 20.28 -12.27
N LYS A 180 6.39 19.87 -12.14
CA LYS A 180 5.34 20.69 -11.50
C LYS A 180 5.72 21.05 -10.07
N ALA A 181 6.21 20.10 -9.27
CA ALA A 181 6.60 20.36 -7.88
C ALA A 181 7.85 21.26 -7.79
N LEU A 182 8.70 21.26 -8.82
CA LEU A 182 9.85 22.16 -8.98
C LEU A 182 9.47 23.54 -9.56
N GLY A 183 8.19 23.76 -9.92
CA GLY A 183 7.70 25.01 -10.50
C GLY A 183 7.94 25.17 -12.01
N GLN A 184 8.46 24.14 -12.69
CA GLN A 184 8.72 24.13 -14.13
C GLN A 184 7.44 23.74 -14.90
N TYR A 185 6.44 24.62 -14.87
CA TYR A 185 5.09 24.30 -15.31
C TYR A 185 4.94 24.04 -16.83
N ASP A 186 5.68 24.76 -17.68
CA ASP A 186 5.56 24.57 -19.14
C ASP A 186 6.09 23.21 -19.59
N GLU A 187 7.25 22.79 -19.06
CA GLU A 187 7.81 21.46 -19.34
C GLU A 187 6.94 20.36 -18.72
N ALA A 188 6.42 20.59 -17.50
CA ALA A 188 5.47 19.66 -16.87
C ALA A 188 4.23 19.44 -17.74
N LEU A 189 3.67 20.52 -18.31
CA LEU A 189 2.51 20.46 -19.19
C LEU A 189 2.81 19.67 -20.47
N ALA A 190 3.99 19.85 -21.07
CA ALA A 190 4.41 19.11 -22.25
C ALA A 190 4.44 17.61 -21.99
N HIS A 191 5.09 17.17 -20.91
CA HIS A 191 5.13 15.75 -20.56
C HIS A 191 3.75 15.19 -20.21
N LEU A 192 2.92 15.93 -19.44
CA LEU A 192 1.57 15.48 -19.10
C LEU A 192 0.66 15.38 -20.34
N ARG A 193 0.84 16.23 -21.35
CA ARG A 193 0.13 16.12 -22.64
C ARG A 193 0.51 14.83 -23.36
N THR A 194 1.80 14.54 -23.49
CA THR A 194 2.25 13.25 -24.07
C THR A 194 1.71 12.05 -23.30
N ALA A 195 1.71 12.09 -21.96
CA ALA A 195 1.12 11.03 -21.15
C ALA A 195 -0.40 10.88 -21.43
N SER A 196 -1.11 12.00 -21.60
CA SER A 196 -2.54 12.02 -21.90
C SER A 196 -2.87 11.58 -23.33
N GLU A 197 -1.96 11.75 -24.29
CA GLU A 197 -2.11 11.24 -25.65
C GLU A 197 -1.95 9.72 -25.68
N LEU A 198 -1.00 9.19 -24.90
CA LEU A 198 -0.78 7.75 -24.77
C LEU A 198 -1.90 7.05 -23.98
N TYR A 199 -2.48 7.72 -22.97
CA TYR A 199 -3.55 7.21 -22.13
C TYR A 199 -4.68 8.25 -21.95
N PRO A 200 -5.55 8.45 -22.96
CA PRO A 200 -6.54 9.53 -22.98
C PRO A 200 -7.65 9.43 -21.95
N ARG A 201 -7.82 8.25 -21.32
CA ARG A 201 -8.80 7.98 -20.27
C ARG A 201 -8.16 7.74 -18.90
N ASP A 202 -6.88 8.08 -18.72
CA ASP A 202 -6.26 8.03 -17.40
C ASP A 202 -6.65 9.29 -16.60
N ARG A 203 -7.59 9.12 -15.66
CA ARG A 203 -8.08 10.19 -14.80
C ARG A 203 -6.97 10.82 -13.95
N VAL A 204 -5.93 10.07 -13.58
CA VAL A 204 -4.82 10.57 -12.75
C VAL A 204 -3.95 11.52 -13.57
N VAL A 205 -3.63 11.15 -14.82
CA VAL A 205 -2.89 12.01 -15.75
C VAL A 205 -3.67 13.30 -16.04
N LEU A 206 -4.97 13.19 -16.34
CA LEU A 206 -5.83 14.34 -16.61
C LEU A 206 -5.97 15.28 -15.40
N ASN A 207 -6.08 14.72 -14.19
CA ASN A 207 -6.08 15.51 -12.96
C ASN A 207 -4.77 16.29 -12.78
N GLN A 208 -3.60 15.68 -13.05
CA GLN A 208 -2.32 16.38 -12.98
C GLN A 208 -2.22 17.48 -14.05
N LEU A 209 -2.67 17.20 -15.28
CA LEU A 209 -2.69 18.17 -16.37
C LEU A 209 -3.54 19.41 -15.99
N GLY A 210 -4.77 19.18 -15.53
CA GLY A 210 -5.66 20.25 -15.05
C GLY A 210 -5.04 21.03 -13.89
N ARG A 211 -4.33 20.35 -12.98
CA ARG A 211 -3.66 20.99 -11.84
C ARG A 211 -2.52 21.91 -12.29
N VAL A 212 -1.73 21.52 -13.28
CA VAL A 212 -0.68 22.39 -13.85
C VAL A 212 -1.30 23.61 -14.54
N LEU A 213 -2.35 23.42 -15.33
CA LEU A 213 -3.08 24.52 -15.98
C LEU A 213 -3.66 25.51 -14.96
N PHE A 214 -4.23 25.00 -13.86
CA PHE A 214 -4.69 25.82 -12.74
C PHE A 214 -3.56 26.64 -12.11
N LEU A 215 -2.39 26.04 -11.87
CA LEU A 215 -1.23 26.74 -11.32
C LEU A 215 -0.71 27.85 -12.25
N GLN A 216 -0.85 27.67 -13.56
CA GLN A 216 -0.58 28.70 -14.57
C GLN A 216 -1.71 29.72 -14.74
N ARG A 217 -2.79 29.65 -13.93
CA ARG A 217 -4.01 30.47 -14.05
C ARG A 217 -4.75 30.35 -15.39
N LYS A 218 -4.51 29.28 -16.15
CA LYS A 218 -5.22 28.91 -17.37
C LYS A 218 -6.53 28.19 -17.01
N PHE A 219 -7.43 28.93 -16.34
CA PHE A 219 -8.63 28.35 -15.74
C PHE A 219 -9.58 27.69 -16.77
N PRO A 220 -9.85 28.27 -17.96
CA PRO A 220 -10.70 27.62 -18.96
C PRO A 220 -10.18 26.23 -19.38
N GLU A 221 -8.88 26.11 -19.64
CA GLU A 221 -8.25 24.85 -20.04
C GLU A 221 -8.17 23.86 -18.87
N ALA A 222 -7.95 24.34 -17.66
CA ALA A 222 -8.00 23.51 -16.46
C ALA A 222 -9.41 22.91 -16.26
N VAL A 223 -10.46 23.72 -16.46
CA VAL A 223 -11.86 23.26 -16.38
C VAL A 223 -12.14 22.18 -17.43
N ASP A 224 -11.65 22.32 -18.67
CA ASP A 224 -11.79 21.28 -19.69
C ASP A 224 -11.12 19.96 -19.25
N ALA A 225 -9.88 20.03 -18.76
CA ALA A 225 -9.16 18.86 -18.27
C ALA A 225 -9.91 18.15 -17.12
N PHE A 226 -10.45 18.90 -16.14
CA PHE A 226 -11.23 18.31 -15.05
C PHE A 226 -12.60 17.81 -15.49
N LYS A 227 -13.26 18.44 -16.47
CA LYS A 227 -14.50 17.89 -17.07
C LYS A 227 -14.24 16.55 -17.76
N ARG A 228 -13.08 16.37 -18.41
CA ARG A 228 -12.66 15.08 -18.96
C ARG A 228 -12.44 14.02 -17.88
N VAL A 229 -11.92 14.40 -16.71
CA VAL A 229 -11.88 13.50 -15.54
C VAL A 229 -13.29 13.07 -15.15
N LEU A 230 -14.22 14.02 -14.98
CA LEU A 230 -15.59 13.73 -14.56
C LEU A 230 -16.41 12.95 -15.61
N ALA A 231 -16.02 13.00 -16.89
CA ALA A 231 -16.59 12.14 -17.93
C ALA A 231 -16.17 10.67 -17.79
N ILE A 232 -15.06 10.39 -17.09
CA ILE A 232 -14.56 9.04 -16.79
C ILE A 232 -15.09 8.57 -15.44
N ASP A 233 -14.98 9.43 -14.42
CA ASP A 233 -15.41 9.18 -13.05
C ASP A 233 -16.18 10.41 -12.53
N PRO A 234 -17.52 10.39 -12.59
CA PRO A 234 -18.35 11.49 -12.12
C PRO A 234 -18.26 11.78 -10.62
N GLU A 235 -17.61 10.91 -9.83
CA GLU A 235 -17.45 11.06 -8.37
C GLU A 235 -16.00 11.42 -7.98
N ASP A 236 -15.13 11.71 -8.95
CA ASP A 236 -13.71 12.01 -8.68
C ASP A 236 -13.57 13.25 -7.79
N LEU A 237 -13.22 12.99 -6.54
CA LEU A 237 -13.12 14.00 -5.49
C LEU A 237 -12.12 15.11 -5.83
N GLN A 238 -11.01 14.75 -6.48
CA GLN A 238 -9.95 15.68 -6.81
C GLN A 238 -10.39 16.63 -7.93
N ALA A 239 -11.13 16.14 -8.93
CA ALA A 239 -11.67 16.95 -9.99
C ALA A 239 -12.69 17.97 -9.48
N HIS A 240 -13.65 17.57 -8.63
CA HIS A 240 -14.61 18.49 -8.02
C HIS A 240 -13.92 19.57 -7.16
N TYR A 241 -12.92 19.17 -6.36
CA TYR A 241 -12.15 20.13 -5.57
C TYR A 241 -11.44 21.16 -6.45
N ASN A 242 -10.79 20.72 -7.54
CA ASN A 242 -10.09 21.65 -8.42
C ASN A 242 -11.02 22.50 -9.27
N LEU A 243 -12.17 21.99 -9.73
CA LEU A 243 -13.19 22.79 -10.42
C LEU A 243 -13.77 23.88 -9.52
N MET A 244 -13.99 23.58 -8.23
CA MET A 244 -14.34 24.59 -7.24
C MET A 244 -13.28 25.70 -7.19
N LEU A 245 -11.99 25.34 -7.12
CA LEU A 245 -10.90 26.33 -7.10
C LEU A 245 -10.81 27.14 -8.40
N CYS A 246 -10.99 26.51 -9.57
CA CYS A 246 -11.05 27.20 -10.86
C CYS A 246 -12.19 28.21 -10.90
N ALA A 247 -13.40 27.80 -10.50
CA ALA A 247 -14.57 28.68 -10.46
C ALA A 247 -14.37 29.86 -9.50
N GLN A 248 -13.77 29.63 -8.33
CA GLN A 248 -13.37 30.71 -7.42
C GLN A 248 -12.36 31.67 -8.06
N GLY A 249 -11.34 31.14 -8.75
CA GLY A 249 -10.35 31.95 -9.47
C GLY A 249 -10.94 32.79 -10.60
N GLN A 250 -12.06 32.36 -11.17
CA GLN A 250 -12.81 33.08 -12.21
C GLN A 250 -13.90 34.01 -11.65
N GLY A 251 -14.18 33.97 -10.35
CA GLY A 251 -15.28 34.72 -9.74
C GLY A 251 -16.68 34.13 -9.95
N ASP A 252 -16.78 32.89 -10.45
CA ASP A 252 -18.05 32.18 -10.63
C ASP A 252 -18.49 31.50 -9.32
N ALA A 253 -19.19 32.27 -8.49
CA ALA A 253 -19.68 31.82 -7.20
C ALA A 253 -20.70 30.66 -7.30
N VAL A 254 -21.48 30.60 -8.39
CA VAL A 254 -22.53 29.59 -8.58
C VAL A 254 -21.89 28.23 -8.86
N SER A 255 -20.96 28.18 -9.81
CA SER A 255 -20.22 26.94 -10.10
C SER A 255 -19.38 26.52 -8.90
N ALA A 256 -18.71 27.45 -8.22
CA ALA A 256 -17.93 27.13 -7.03
C ALA A 256 -18.79 26.49 -5.91
N ALA A 257 -19.98 27.01 -5.66
CA ALA A 257 -20.90 26.45 -4.67
C ALA A 257 -21.39 25.04 -5.07
N ARG A 258 -21.70 24.84 -6.35
CA ARG A 258 -22.09 23.53 -6.90
C ARG A 258 -20.99 22.49 -6.70
N GLU A 259 -19.77 22.79 -7.13
CA GLU A 259 -18.64 21.86 -7.05
C GLU A 259 -18.24 21.58 -5.59
N ARG A 260 -18.37 22.56 -4.69
CA ARG A 260 -18.18 22.36 -3.25
C ARG A 260 -19.18 21.36 -2.68
N ALA A 261 -20.47 21.48 -3.03
CA ALA A 261 -21.50 20.56 -2.57
C ALA A 261 -21.22 19.12 -3.04
N LEU A 262 -20.77 18.95 -4.28
CA LEU A 262 -20.37 17.64 -4.83
C LEU A 262 -19.11 17.09 -4.15
N TYR A 263 -18.08 17.91 -3.98
CA TYR A 263 -16.88 17.55 -3.22
C TYR A 263 -17.25 17.06 -1.81
N THR A 264 -18.07 17.80 -1.06
CA THR A 264 -18.50 17.39 0.29
C THR A 264 -19.30 16.09 0.27
N ARG A 265 -20.20 15.92 -0.71
CA ARG A 265 -20.98 14.69 -0.87
C ARG A 265 -20.08 13.47 -1.09
N PHE A 266 -19.09 13.58 -1.97
CA PHE A 266 -18.19 12.46 -2.31
C PHE A 266 -17.03 12.29 -1.33
N LYS A 267 -16.74 13.29 -0.49
CA LYS A 267 -15.69 13.20 0.54
C LYS A 267 -16.04 12.21 1.65
N ALA A 268 -17.31 11.91 1.88
CA ALA A 268 -17.76 11.15 3.04
C ALA A 268 -17.99 9.66 2.74
N ASP A 269 -17.00 8.85 3.13
CA ASP A 269 -17.21 7.76 4.11
C ASP A 269 -15.99 7.61 5.04
N GLU A 270 -15.49 8.73 5.57
CA GLU A 270 -14.59 8.70 6.75
C GLU A 270 -15.29 8.05 7.96
N SER A 271 -16.63 8.03 7.99
CA SER A 271 -17.42 7.29 8.98
C SER A 271 -17.07 5.81 9.02
N SER A 272 -16.92 5.12 7.89
CA SER A 272 -16.55 3.70 7.88
C SER A 272 -15.14 3.46 8.45
N GLN A 273 -14.18 4.34 8.17
CA GLN A 273 -12.83 4.25 8.76
C GLN A 273 -12.83 4.60 10.26
N ALA A 274 -13.65 5.56 10.68
CA ALA A 274 -13.81 5.95 12.07
C ALA A 274 -14.55 4.87 12.90
N ILE A 275 -15.56 4.22 12.32
CA ILE A 275 -16.30 3.10 12.92
C ILE A 275 -15.38 1.88 13.08
N THR A 276 -14.60 1.55 12.05
CA THR A 276 -13.68 0.40 12.08
C THR A 276 -12.35 0.70 12.76
N GLY A 277 -12.02 1.96 13.01
CA GLY A 277 -10.76 2.41 13.60
C GLY A 277 -10.47 1.79 14.97
N PRO A 278 -11.36 1.95 15.97
CA PRO A 278 -11.21 1.31 17.28
C PRO A 278 -11.07 -0.21 17.21
N TYR A 279 -11.85 -0.87 16.34
CA TYR A 279 -11.76 -2.32 16.14
C TYR A 279 -10.40 -2.73 15.58
N ARG A 280 -9.89 -2.07 14.53
CA ARG A 280 -8.57 -2.35 13.94
C ARG A 280 -7.40 -2.08 14.89
N GLN A 281 -7.56 -1.18 15.85
CA GLN A 281 -6.56 -0.93 16.90
C GLN A 281 -6.53 -2.05 17.95
N LEU A 282 -7.69 -2.63 18.27
CA LEU A 282 -7.81 -3.74 19.22
C LEU A 282 -7.51 -5.11 18.59
N HIS A 283 -7.67 -5.22 17.27
CA HIS A 283 -7.43 -6.42 16.46
C HIS A 283 -6.45 -6.13 15.31
N PRO A 284 -5.15 -5.87 15.60
CA PRO A 284 -4.16 -5.57 14.57
C PRO A 284 -4.02 -6.66 13.50
N GLU A 285 -4.29 -7.92 13.86
CA GLU A 285 -4.32 -9.08 12.98
C GLU A 285 -5.45 -9.04 11.93
N ASP A 286 -6.56 -8.38 12.23
CA ASP A 286 -7.70 -8.20 11.32
C ASP A 286 -7.48 -7.02 10.36
N ASN A 287 -6.41 -6.24 10.55
CA ASN A 287 -6.02 -5.21 9.62
C ASN A 287 -5.32 -5.83 8.39
N ASN A 288 -6.14 -6.30 7.45
CA ASN A 288 -5.70 -6.89 6.18
C ASN A 288 -4.90 -5.92 5.28
N GLU A 289 -4.81 -4.64 5.65
CA GLU A 289 -4.08 -3.64 4.91
C GLU A 289 -2.60 -3.63 5.30
N ARG A 290 -1.84 -4.55 4.67
CA ARG A 290 -0.37 -4.56 4.53
C ARG A 290 0.40 -5.02 5.78
N GLN A 291 0.60 -6.33 5.92
CA GLN A 291 1.70 -6.89 6.72
C GLN A 291 3.04 -6.38 6.17
N GLN A 292 4.01 -6.02 7.03
CA GLN A 292 5.35 -5.59 6.60
C GLN A 292 6.13 -6.75 5.98
N ILE A 293 6.90 -6.49 4.92
CA ILE A 293 7.80 -7.44 4.29
C ILE A 293 9.02 -7.50 5.21
N HIS A 294 9.19 -8.65 5.86
CA HIS A 294 10.36 -8.91 6.69
C HIS A 294 11.41 -9.63 5.87
N GLU A 295 12.63 -9.10 5.84
CA GLU A 295 13.78 -9.82 5.32
C GLU A 295 14.25 -10.83 6.38
N HIS A 296 14.21 -12.11 6.04
CA HIS A 296 14.84 -13.15 6.85
C HIS A 296 16.33 -13.23 6.50
N GLY A 297 17.13 -12.34 7.09
CA GLY A 297 18.59 -12.48 7.05
C GLY A 297 19.05 -13.74 7.82
N PRO A 298 20.17 -14.38 7.43
CA PRO A 298 20.76 -15.41 8.26
C PRO A 298 21.06 -14.78 9.62
N ARG A 299 20.42 -15.30 10.68
CA ARG A 299 20.80 -14.98 12.05
C ARG A 299 22.28 -15.36 12.17
N MET A 300 23.18 -14.38 12.23
CA MET A 300 24.52 -14.66 12.71
C MET A 300 24.36 -15.38 14.05
N ALA A 301 25.08 -16.48 14.21
CA ALA A 301 25.09 -17.24 15.45
C ALA A 301 25.57 -16.31 16.57
N THR A 302 24.65 -15.57 17.20
CA THR A 302 24.93 -14.85 18.42
C THR A 302 25.22 -15.90 19.47
N ASP A 303 26.42 -15.82 20.02
CA ASP A 303 26.89 -16.62 21.15
C ASP A 303 25.75 -16.84 22.16
N ARG A 304 25.42 -18.11 22.42
CA ARG A 304 24.32 -18.52 23.29
C ARG A 304 24.65 -18.35 24.79
N SER A 305 25.74 -17.66 25.13
CA SER A 305 26.23 -17.50 26.50
C SER A 305 25.46 -16.47 27.34
N GLN A 306 24.48 -15.73 26.80
CA GLN A 306 23.65 -14.81 27.59
C GLN A 306 22.20 -15.29 27.73
N PRO A 307 21.67 -15.47 28.95
CA PRO A 307 20.27 -15.80 29.16
C PRO A 307 19.40 -14.64 28.67
N ARG A 308 18.47 -14.94 27.76
CA ARG A 308 17.42 -14.01 27.35
C ARG A 308 16.46 -13.81 28.53
N THR A 309 16.53 -12.66 29.17
CA THR A 309 15.45 -12.18 30.03
C THR A 309 14.28 -11.77 29.14
N TYR A 310 13.32 -12.68 28.98
CA TYR A 310 12.02 -12.35 28.44
C TYR A 310 11.27 -11.59 29.54
N THR A 311 11.23 -10.27 29.47
CA THR A 311 10.34 -9.50 30.35
C THR A 311 8.91 -9.77 29.90
N ASP A 312 8.20 -10.52 30.72
CA ASP A 312 6.78 -10.77 30.60
C ASP A 312 6.04 -9.42 30.61
N ARG A 313 5.44 -9.06 29.47
CA ARG A 313 4.61 -7.86 29.32
C ARG A 313 3.14 -8.13 29.71
N SER A 314 2.86 -9.13 30.54
CA SER A 314 1.53 -9.32 31.14
C SER A 314 1.36 -8.53 32.44
N GLN A 315 1.51 -7.21 32.40
CA GLN A 315 0.92 -6.35 33.43
C GLN A 315 0.05 -5.26 32.78
N PRO A 316 -1.21 -5.08 33.23
CA PRO A 316 -2.03 -3.98 32.76
C PRO A 316 -1.36 -2.67 33.18
N ARG A 317 -1.06 -1.81 32.21
CA ARG A 317 -0.64 -0.44 32.48
C ARG A 317 -1.83 0.29 33.10
N THR A 318 -1.83 0.41 34.43
CA THR A 318 -2.70 1.35 35.13
C THR A 318 -2.31 2.76 34.72
N TYR A 319 -3.16 3.40 33.91
CA TYR A 319 -3.05 4.81 33.58
C TYR A 319 -3.48 5.60 34.82
N THR A 320 -2.52 6.06 35.63
CA THR A 320 -2.82 7.05 36.66
C THR A 320 -2.93 8.40 35.99
N ASP A 321 -4.18 8.80 35.74
CA ASP A 321 -4.56 10.13 35.33
C ASP A 321 -4.20 11.13 36.45
N LYS A 322 -3.14 11.91 36.22
CA LYS A 322 -2.78 13.05 37.06
C LYS A 322 -2.71 14.27 36.16
N HIS A 323 -3.86 14.83 35.81
CA HIS A 323 -4.14 16.27 35.89
C HIS A 323 -5.66 16.49 35.82
N GLY A 324 -6.26 16.82 36.97
CA GLY A 324 -7.70 17.01 37.17
C GLY A 324 -8.28 18.26 36.47
N PRO A 325 -9.61 18.44 36.57
CA PRO A 325 -10.38 19.27 35.66
C PRO A 325 -10.26 20.77 35.97
N ALA A 326 -10.00 21.57 34.94
CA ALA A 326 -10.20 23.01 34.99
C ALA A 326 -11.71 23.30 35.03
N LYS A 327 -12.19 23.78 36.18
CA LYS A 327 -13.56 24.28 36.34
C LYS A 327 -13.67 25.69 35.76
N ASP A 328 -14.69 25.89 34.94
CA ASP A 328 -15.25 27.19 34.62
C ASP A 328 -15.64 27.97 35.88
N ARG A 329 -15.23 29.23 35.97
CA ARG A 329 -15.96 30.30 36.67
C ARG A 329 -15.88 31.60 35.88
N LEU A 330 -17.04 32.00 35.38
CA LEU A 330 -17.40 33.37 35.00
C LEU A 330 -17.21 34.32 36.20
N SER A 331 -16.64 35.52 35.96
CA SER A 331 -17.32 36.83 36.09
C SER A 331 -16.40 38.00 36.48
N SER A 332 -16.68 39.16 35.85
CA SER A 332 -16.45 40.56 36.24
C SER A 332 -15.05 41.21 36.18
N THR A 333 -14.95 42.17 35.23
CA THR A 333 -14.13 43.40 35.09
C THR A 333 -14.14 44.32 36.34
N PRO A 334 -13.48 45.52 36.35
CA PRO A 334 -12.17 45.98 35.84
C PRO A 334 -11.36 46.83 36.88
N GLY A 335 -10.09 47.16 36.61
CA GLY A 335 -9.37 48.25 37.29
C GLY A 335 -7.85 48.19 37.09
N SER A 336 -7.27 49.00 36.22
CA SER A 336 -6.69 50.35 36.45
C SER A 336 -5.25 50.35 36.96
N GLN A 337 -4.42 51.18 36.31
CA GLN A 337 -3.11 51.71 36.72
C GLN A 337 -1.93 50.73 36.58
N ARG A 338 -0.82 51.05 35.90
CA ARG A 338 -0.24 52.29 35.39
C ARG A 338 0.62 51.98 34.17
#